data_AF-A0A8X6TUJ7-F1
#
_entry.id   AF-A0A8X6TUJ7-F1
#
_cell.length_a   1.000
_cell.length_b   1.000
_cell.length_c   1.000
_cell.angle_alpha   90.00
_cell.angle_beta   90.00
_cell.angle_gamma   90.00
#
_symmetry.space_group_name_H-M   'P 1'
#
loop_
_entity.id
_entity.type
_entity.pdbx_description
1 polymer ?
#
loop_
_entity_poly.entity_id
_entity_poly.type
_entity_poly.pdbx_seq_one_letter_code
_entity_poly.pdbx_strand_id
1 'polypeptide(L)'
;MFADDFKENSKLGVDITDLNTNTVCWIFMFVYMDRLDGLQWDTALVMYLAVGKYEIVTLKDKCCFFLKKNMHNNKICELMLFADLH
;
A
#
# COMPACT_ATOMS: atom_id res chain seq x y z
N MET A 1 -12.41 -6.80 -9.75
CA MET A 1 -11.64 -6.54 -10.99
C MET A 1 -11.79 -7.66 -12.00
N PHE A 2 -11.25 -8.87 -11.77
CA PHE A 2 -11.28 -9.95 -12.78
C PHE A 2 -12.48 -10.91 -12.71
N ALA A 3 -13.31 -10.80 -11.65
CA ALA A 3 -14.49 -11.64 -11.47
C ALA A 3 -15.76 -11.05 -12.10
N ASP A 4 -15.77 -9.73 -12.31
CA ASP A 4 -16.87 -8.99 -12.92
C ASP A 4 -16.55 -8.69 -14.37
N ASP A 5 -17.56 -8.54 -15.23
CA ASP A 5 -17.44 -8.38 -16.69
C ASP A 5 -16.88 -7.00 -17.11
N PHE A 6 -15.65 -6.70 -16.69
CA PHE A 6 -14.95 -5.46 -16.99
C PHE A 6 -14.11 -5.57 -18.25
N LYS A 7 -13.88 -4.43 -18.90
CA LYS A 7 -13.09 -4.34 -20.14
C LYS A 7 -11.66 -4.87 -19.95
N GLU A 8 -11.12 -4.82 -18.74
CA GLU A 8 -9.82 -5.42 -18.40
C GLU A 8 -9.79 -6.95 -18.59
N ASN A 9 -10.92 -7.66 -18.50
CA ASN A 9 -10.97 -9.13 -18.67
C ASN A 9 -10.64 -9.58 -20.10
N SER A 10 -10.80 -8.68 -21.08
CA SER A 10 -10.52 -8.96 -22.49
C SER A 10 -9.11 -8.56 -22.92
N LYS A 11 -8.34 -7.95 -22.02
CA LYS A 11 -6.96 -7.49 -22.26
C LYS A 11 -5.98 -8.41 -21.54
N LEU A 12 -4.82 -8.67 -22.17
CA LEU A 12 -3.74 -9.46 -21.57
C LEU A 12 -3.08 -8.75 -20.37
N GLY A 13 -3.37 -7.46 -20.15
CA GLY A 13 -2.76 -6.67 -19.08
C GLY A 13 -3.71 -5.64 -18.51
N VAL A 14 -3.42 -5.25 -17.28
CA VAL A 14 -4.09 -4.19 -16.54
C VAL A 14 -3.17 -2.98 -16.50
N ASP A 15 -3.71 -1.80 -16.80
CA ASP A 15 -3.00 -0.53 -16.67
C ASP A 15 -3.27 0.06 -15.29
N ILE A 16 -2.21 0.36 -14.55
CA ILE A 16 -2.25 0.96 -13.21
C ILE A 16 -1.56 2.31 -13.29
N THR A 17 -2.35 3.38 -13.39
CA THR A 17 -1.83 4.74 -13.60
C THR A 17 -1.74 5.56 -12.31
N ASP A 18 -2.38 5.10 -11.25
CA ASP A 18 -2.54 5.79 -9.97
C ASP A 18 -1.54 5.34 -8.91
N LEU A 19 -0.75 4.30 -9.19
CA LEU A 19 0.35 3.86 -8.35
C LEU A 19 1.68 4.05 -9.06
N ASN A 20 2.71 4.43 -8.30
CA ASN A 20 4.07 4.39 -8.81
C ASN A 20 4.57 2.94 -8.95
N THR A 21 5.55 2.71 -9.81
CA THR A 21 6.12 1.37 -10.08
C THR A 21 6.65 0.68 -8.82
N ASN A 22 7.26 1.42 -7.89
CA ASN A 22 7.79 0.85 -6.66
C ASN A 22 6.67 0.30 -5.76
N THR A 23 5.57 1.03 -5.62
CA THR A 23 4.40 0.61 -4.83
C THR A 23 3.77 -0.63 -5.45
N VAL A 24 3.66 -0.71 -6.77
CA VAL A 24 3.16 -1.91 -7.47
C VAL A 24 4.07 -3.10 -7.21
N CYS A 25 5.40 -2.93 -7.32
CA CYS A 25 6.37 -3.99 -7.02
C CYS A 25 6.23 -4.49 -5.58
N TRP A 26 6.07 -3.59 -4.60
CA TRP A 26 5.89 -3.96 -3.21
C TRP A 26 4.58 -4.71 -2.96
N ILE A 27 3.48 -4.28 -3.58
CA ILE A 27 2.20 -5.00 -3.51
C ILE A 27 2.36 -6.41 -4.08
N PHE A 28 3.04 -6.56 -5.22
CA PHE A 28 3.33 -7.86 -5.81
C PHE A 28 4.18 -8.74 -4.89
N MET A 29 5.29 -8.21 -4.35
CA MET A 29 6.12 -8.94 -3.40
C MET A 29 5.32 -9.39 -2.18
N PHE A 30 4.44 -8.53 -1.67
CA PHE A 30 3.58 -8.88 -0.55
C PHE A 30 2.59 -9.99 -0.90
N VAL A 31 1.86 -9.86 -2.00
CA VAL A 31 0.84 -10.85 -2.41
C VAL A 31 1.46 -12.23 -2.65
N TYR A 32 2.68 -12.29 -3.17
CA TYR A 32 3.34 -13.56 -3.49
C TYR A 32 4.20 -14.14 -2.35
N MET A 33 4.81 -13.30 -1.53
CA MET A 33 5.77 -13.75 -0.51
C MET A 33 5.31 -13.52 0.93
N ASP A 34 4.26 -12.71 1.14
CA ASP A 34 3.77 -12.23 2.44
C ASP A 34 4.82 -11.49 3.28
N ARG A 35 5.87 -10.96 2.63
CA ARG A 35 6.99 -10.26 3.27
C ARG A 35 7.03 -8.78 2.95
N LEU A 36 7.54 -8.01 3.91
CA LEU A 36 7.79 -6.58 3.81
C LEU A 36 9.24 -6.26 4.25
N ASP A 37 10.18 -7.13 3.89
CA ASP A 37 11.57 -7.05 4.33
C ASP A 37 12.24 -5.80 3.74
N GLY A 38 12.73 -4.90 4.61
CA GLY A 38 13.36 -3.64 4.20
C GLY A 38 12.40 -2.45 3.99
N LEU A 39 11.13 -2.59 4.39
CA LEU A 39 10.18 -1.50 4.35
C LEU A 39 10.67 -0.30 5.19
N GLN A 40 10.73 0.88 4.57
CA GLN A 40 11.07 2.14 5.25
C GLN A 40 9.81 2.93 5.59
N TRP A 41 9.93 3.89 6.51
CA TRP A 41 8.82 4.70 7.00
C TRP A 41 8.03 5.37 5.87
N ASP A 42 8.72 6.11 5.00
CA ASP A 42 8.07 6.87 3.93
C ASP A 42 7.39 5.95 2.91
N THR A 43 8.01 4.79 2.62
CA THR A 43 7.43 3.75 1.76
C THR A 43 6.19 3.12 2.42
N ALA A 44 6.25 2.82 3.72
CA ALA A 44 5.12 2.26 4.46
C ALA A 44 3.91 3.21 4.45
N LEU A 45 4.17 4.52 4.52
CA LEU A 45 3.15 5.56 4.53
C LEU A 45 2.49 5.70 3.14
N VAL A 46 3.29 5.73 2.08
CA VAL A 46 2.77 5.71 0.68
C VAL A 46 2.00 4.43 0.40
N MET A 47 2.50 3.28 0.85
CA MET A 47 1.80 2.00 0.68
C MET A 47 0.47 1.98 1.41
N TYR A 48 0.42 2.42 2.68
CA TYR A 48 -0.81 2.47 3.48
C TYR A 48 -1.94 3.22 2.77
N LEU A 49 -1.62 4.34 2.11
CA LEU A 49 -2.57 5.12 1.32
C LEU A 49 -2.99 4.38 0.04
N ALA A 50 -2.01 3.85 -0.70
CA ALA A 50 -2.22 3.15 -1.96
C ALA A 50 -3.10 1.90 -1.80
N VAL A 51 -2.82 1.05 -0.81
CA VAL A 51 -3.53 -0.21 -0.64
C VAL A 51 -4.95 -0.05 -0.09
N GLY A 52 -5.29 1.14 0.43
CA GLY A 52 -6.67 1.50 0.71
C GLY A 52 -7.56 1.45 -0.52
N LYS A 53 -7.05 1.86 -1.70
CA LYS A 53 -7.81 1.90 -2.95
C LYS A 53 -8.01 0.53 -3.61
N TYR A 54 -7.07 -0.38 -3.39
CA TYR A 54 -7.10 -1.75 -3.93
C TYR A 54 -7.67 -2.77 -2.93
N GLU A 55 -8.17 -2.28 -1.79
CA GLU A 55 -8.82 -3.08 -0.74
C GLU A 55 -7.98 -4.26 -0.23
N ILE A 56 -6.64 -4.11 -0.24
CA ILE A 56 -5.72 -5.13 0.29
C ILE A 56 -5.58 -4.94 1.81
N VAL A 57 -6.63 -5.32 2.54
CA VAL A 57 -6.80 -5.04 3.98
C VAL A 57 -5.62 -5.55 4.82
N THR A 58 -5.13 -6.76 4.55
CA THR A 58 -4.01 -7.37 5.29
C THR A 58 -2.71 -6.60 5.13
N LEU A 59 -2.45 -6.05 3.94
CA LEU A 59 -1.28 -5.21 3.68
C LEU A 59 -1.43 -3.86 4.38
N LYS A 60 -2.62 -3.27 4.34
CA LYS A 60 -2.93 -2.03 5.05
C LYS A 60 -2.68 -2.17 6.56
N ASP A 61 -3.14 -3.25 7.16
CA ASP A 61 -2.93 -3.53 8.59
C ASP A 61 -1.46 -3.73 8.95
N LYS A 62 -0.70 -4.46 8.11
CA LYS A 62 0.74 -4.63 8.30
C LYS A 62 1.52 -3.31 8.16
N CYS A 63 1.18 -2.46 7.19
CA CYS A 63 1.75 -1.11 7.07
C CYS A 63 1.40 -0.26 8.30
N CYS A 64 0.16 -0.30 8.77
CA CYS A 64 -0.27 0.41 9.99
C CYS A 64 0.50 -0.08 11.22
N PHE A 65 0.67 -1.39 11.38
CA PHE A 65 1.45 -1.97 12.47
C PHE A 65 2.92 -1.54 12.42
N PHE A 66 3.53 -1.54 11.23
CA PHE A 66 4.90 -1.08 11.03
C PHE A 66 5.06 0.40 11.38
N LEU A 67 4.13 1.26 10.93
CA LEU A 67 4.12 2.68 11.25
C LEU A 67 3.93 2.92 12.75
N LYS A 68 3.04 2.19 13.42
CA LYS A 68 2.88 2.30 14.88
C LYS A 68 4.14 1.87 15.62
N LYS A 69 4.82 0.81 15.18
CA LYS A 69 6.02 0.26 15.84
C LYS A 69 7.25 1.15 15.70
N ASN A 70 7.43 1.80 14.55
CA ASN A 70 8.60 2.64 14.25
C ASN A 70 8.34 4.14 14.49
N MET A 71 7.26 4.45 15.22
CA MET A 71 6.88 5.81 15.54
C MET A 71 7.88 6.42 16.53
N HIS A 72 8.63 7.43 16.08
CA HIS A 72 9.51 8.24 16.93
C HIS A 72 8.92 9.64 17.11
N ASN A 73 9.26 10.34 18.21
CA ASN A 73 8.69 11.65 18.55
C ASN A 73 8.69 12.68 17.40
N ASN A 74 9.70 12.64 16.52
CA ASN A 74 9.81 13.56 15.38
C ASN A 74 8.85 13.23 14.21
N LYS A 75 8.26 12.03 14.18
CA LYS A 75 7.37 11.53 13.12
C LYS A 75 5.92 11.41 13.56
N ILE A 76 5.63 11.62 14.84
CA ILE A 76 4.27 11.61 15.40
C ILE A 76 3.42 12.73 14.79
N CYS A 77 3.93 13.96 14.75
CA CYS A 77 3.19 15.09 14.20
C CYS A 77 2.88 14.89 12.71
N GLU A 78 3.83 14.33 11.97
CA GLU A 78 3.66 14.01 10.55
C GLU A 78 2.56 12.96 10.37
N LEU A 79 2.62 11.84 11.11
CA LEU A 79 1.59 10.81 11.05
C LEU A 79 0.20 11.32 11.50
N MET A 80 0.15 12.19 12.52
CA MET A 80 -1.10 12.74 13.03
C MET A 80 -1.77 13.66 12.02
N LEU A 81 -0.99 14.52 11.34
CA LEU A 81 -1.48 15.30 10.20
C LEU A 81 -1.94 14.41 9.04
N PHE A 82 -1.22 13.31 8.78
CA PHE A 82 -1.58 12.35 7.74
C PHE A 82 -2.87 11.58 8.04
N ALA A 83 -3.11 11.22 9.30
CA ALA A 83 -4.32 10.51 9.72
C ALA A 83 -5.56 11.40 9.73
N ASP A 84 -5.40 12.71 9.92
CA ASP A 84 -6.51 13.67 9.90
C ASP A 84 -6.99 13.97 8.46
N LEU A 85 -6.12 13.75 7.47
CA LEU A 85 -6.40 13.99 6.05
C LEU A 85 -7.13 12.84 5.35
N HIS A 86 -7.20 11.64 5.96
CA HIS A 86 -7.49 10.39 5.26
C HIS A 86 -8.27 9.36 6.08
#